data_AF-A0A2G3LJD6-F1
#
_entry.id   AF-A0A2G3LJD6-F1
#
_cell.length_a   1.000
_cell.length_b   1.000
_cell.length_c   1.000
_cell.angle_alpha   90.00
_cell.angle_beta   90.00
_cell.angle_gamma   90.00
#
_symmetry.space_group_name_H-M   'P 1'
#
loop_
_entity.id
_entity.type
_entity.pdbx_description
1 polymer ?
#
loop_
_entity_poly.entity_id
_entity_poly.type
_entity_poly.pdbx_seq_one_letter_code
_entity_poly.pdbx_strand_id
1 'polypeptide(L)'
;MTRMLRQHTGRMRGFSLVTAIFLLVVLAALAAVMVNISTFQQTESAMDVQGVRAEQAARAGLEWGLQKQISAGLTTGAACIGGTTFSLPASTTLSAFSVTVQCSTATGPGTLTSWTITATACNQPASVEPRCPNAGNNADYFQRRLQAVLSQ
;
A
#
# COMPACT_ATOMS: atom_id res chain seq x y z
N MET A 1 -64.22 30.15 -39.53
CA MET A 1 -63.50 28.86 -39.45
C MET A 1 -62.97 28.69 -38.03
N THR A 2 -63.73 27.98 -37.20
CA THR A 2 -63.60 27.93 -35.74
C THR A 2 -62.91 26.62 -35.36
N ARG A 3 -61.63 26.66 -34.99
CA ARG A 3 -60.96 25.52 -34.34
C ARG A 3 -60.90 25.80 -32.84
N MET A 4 -61.93 25.31 -32.12
CA MET A 4 -61.89 25.20 -30.67
C MET A 4 -60.81 24.19 -30.27
N LEU A 5 -59.68 24.69 -29.75
CA LEU A 5 -58.70 23.87 -29.03
C LEU A 5 -59.34 23.45 -27.71
N ARG A 6 -59.87 22.23 -27.68
CA ARG A 6 -60.43 21.59 -26.50
C ARG A 6 -59.28 21.23 -25.56
N GLN A 7 -58.96 22.14 -24.64
CA GLN A 7 -57.98 21.89 -23.58
C GLN A 7 -58.53 20.81 -22.64
N HIS A 8 -57.89 19.64 -22.64
CA HIS A 8 -58.08 18.63 -21.61
C HIS A 8 -57.46 19.16 -20.30
N THR A 9 -58.22 19.95 -19.54
CA THR A 9 -57.92 20.18 -18.13
C THR A 9 -58.25 18.90 -17.37
N GLY A 10 -57.33 17.94 -17.45
CA GLY A 10 -57.33 16.77 -16.59
C GLY A 10 -57.20 17.24 -15.14
N ARG A 11 -58.23 16.96 -14.35
CA ARG A 11 -58.27 17.25 -12.90
C ARG A 11 -57.13 16.49 -12.25
N MET A 12 -56.02 17.18 -11.96
CA MET A 12 -54.86 16.60 -11.29
C MET A 12 -55.27 16.16 -9.89
N ARG A 13 -55.43 14.85 -9.70
CA ARG A 13 -55.60 14.23 -8.39
C ARG A 13 -54.20 14.09 -7.78
N GLY A 14 -53.98 14.71 -6.62
CA GLY A 14 -52.68 14.92 -5.95
C GLY A 14 -51.85 13.69 -5.58
N PHE A 15 -52.11 12.51 -6.13
CA PHE A 15 -51.33 11.29 -5.90
C PHE A 15 -49.99 11.30 -6.65
N SER A 16 -49.95 11.90 -7.86
CA SER A 16 -48.73 11.96 -8.69
C SER A 16 -47.59 12.75 -8.05
N LEU A 17 -47.92 13.82 -7.32
CA LEU A 17 -46.92 14.68 -6.68
C LEU A 17 -46.19 13.94 -5.54
N VAL A 18 -46.92 13.16 -4.75
CA VAL A 18 -46.33 12.35 -3.67
C VAL A 18 -45.42 11.27 -4.26
N THR A 19 -45.85 10.58 -5.32
CA THR A 19 -45.01 9.56 -5.99
C THR A 19 -43.75 10.17 -6.63
N ALA A 20 -43.85 11.37 -7.21
CA ALA A 20 -42.70 12.04 -7.80
C ALA A 20 -41.65 12.42 -6.75
N ILE A 21 -42.09 12.98 -5.61
CA ILE A 21 -41.17 13.32 -4.51
C ILE A 21 -40.52 12.07 -3.94
N PHE A 22 -41.29 10.98 -3.75
CA PHE A 22 -40.73 9.72 -3.26
C PHE A 22 -39.63 9.19 -4.20
N LEU A 23 -39.86 9.17 -5.51
CA LEU A 23 -38.85 8.76 -6.48
C LEU A 23 -37.62 9.68 -6.46
N LEU A 24 -37.80 11.00 -6.36
CA LEU A 24 -36.67 11.93 -6.27
C LEU A 24 -35.83 11.69 -5.02
N VAL A 25 -36.44 11.44 -3.87
CA VAL A 25 -35.71 11.15 -2.61
C VAL A 25 -34.93 9.85 -2.73
N VAL A 26 -35.51 8.80 -3.29
CA VAL A 26 -34.82 7.52 -3.50
C VAL A 26 -33.65 7.68 -4.48
N LEU A 27 -33.85 8.37 -5.60
CA LEU A 27 -32.78 8.63 -6.57
C LEU A 27 -31.65 9.48 -5.98
N ALA A 28 -32.00 10.50 -5.20
CA ALA A 28 -31.01 11.32 -4.50
C ALA A 28 -30.21 10.50 -3.47
N ALA A 29 -30.87 9.62 -2.71
CA ALA A 29 -30.20 8.72 -1.78
C ALA A 29 -29.23 7.76 -2.50
N LEU A 30 -29.66 7.17 -3.62
CA LEU A 30 -28.81 6.30 -4.44
C LEU A 30 -27.61 7.05 -5.03
N ALA A 31 -27.82 8.27 -5.54
CA ALA A 31 -26.75 9.11 -6.04
C ALA A 31 -25.73 9.48 -4.95
N ALA A 32 -26.20 9.78 -3.74
CA ALA A 32 -25.33 10.07 -2.60
C ALA A 32 -24.46 8.87 -2.21
N VAL A 33 -25.03 7.67 -2.19
CA VAL A 33 -24.26 6.43 -1.94
C VAL A 33 -23.23 6.19 -3.05
N MET A 34 -23.60 6.41 -4.31
CA MET A 34 -22.69 6.21 -5.45
C MET A 34 -21.46 7.13 -5.37
N VAL A 35 -21.62 8.40 -4.99
CA VAL A 35 -20.50 9.33 -4.81
C VAL A 35 -19.53 8.83 -3.74
N ASN A 36 -20.05 8.33 -2.60
CA ASN A 36 -19.21 7.75 -1.55
C ASN A 36 -18.39 6.55 -2.08
N ILE A 37 -19.03 5.65 -2.83
CA ILE A 37 -18.34 4.49 -3.44
C ILE A 37 -17.26 4.94 -4.44
N SER A 38 -17.50 5.99 -5.23
CA SER A 38 -16.49 6.54 -6.14
C SER A 38 -15.27 7.12 -5.40
N THR A 39 -15.48 7.76 -4.24
CA THR A 39 -14.36 8.27 -3.43
C THR A 39 -13.53 7.16 -2.77
N PHE A 40 -14.16 6.04 -2.37
CA PHE A 40 -13.44 4.89 -1.83
C PHE A 40 -12.55 4.20 -2.89
N GLN A 41 -13.05 4.02 -4.11
CA GLN A 41 -12.30 3.39 -5.21
C GLN A 41 -10.98 4.11 -5.53
N GLN A 42 -10.96 5.44 -5.49
CA GLN A 42 -9.73 6.21 -5.73
C GLN A 42 -8.70 6.02 -4.61
N THR A 43 -9.18 5.90 -3.37
CA THR A 43 -8.33 5.72 -2.18
C THR A 43 -7.71 4.33 -2.17
N GLU A 44 -8.50 3.29 -2.48
CA GLU A 44 -8.02 1.91 -2.61
C GLU A 44 -6.93 1.78 -3.67
N SER A 45 -7.15 2.36 -4.86
CA SER A 45 -6.14 2.37 -5.92
C SER A 45 -4.83 3.03 -5.47
N ALA A 46 -4.91 4.14 -4.73
CA ALA A 46 -3.72 4.81 -4.21
C ALA A 46 -2.97 3.93 -3.19
N MET A 47 -3.69 3.22 -2.31
CA MET A 47 -3.09 2.30 -1.33
C MET A 47 -2.40 1.11 -2.00
N ASP A 48 -3.00 0.54 -3.03
CA ASP A 48 -2.40 -0.56 -3.80
C ASP A 48 -1.08 -0.15 -4.44
N VAL A 49 -1.03 1.05 -5.02
CA VAL A 49 0.19 1.61 -5.60
C VAL A 49 1.29 1.77 -4.56
N GLN A 50 0.96 2.24 -3.34
CA GLN A 50 1.94 2.34 -2.25
C GLN A 50 2.43 0.97 -1.79
N GLY A 51 1.55 -0.04 -1.76
CA GLY A 51 1.92 -1.42 -1.46
C GLY A 51 2.96 -1.98 -2.44
N VAL A 52 2.75 -1.76 -3.74
CA VAL A 52 3.70 -2.18 -4.80
C VAL A 52 5.03 -1.43 -4.67
N ARG A 53 5.01 -0.12 -4.42
CA ARG A 53 6.24 0.67 -4.24
C ARG A 53 7.05 0.20 -3.03
N ALA A 54 6.39 -0.10 -1.92
CA ALA A 54 7.04 -0.65 -0.73
C ALA A 54 7.70 -2.01 -1.03
N GLU A 55 7.03 -2.86 -1.81
CA GLU A 55 7.60 -4.13 -2.25
C GLU A 55 8.83 -3.95 -3.15
N GLN A 56 8.77 -3.06 -4.14
CA GLN A 56 9.91 -2.77 -5.01
C GLN A 56 11.09 -2.18 -4.21
N ALA A 57 10.82 -1.30 -3.25
CA ALA A 57 11.84 -0.77 -2.35
C ALA A 57 12.50 -1.89 -1.52
N ALA A 58 11.71 -2.80 -0.95
CA ALA A 58 12.23 -3.93 -0.19
C ALA A 58 13.05 -4.88 -1.06
N ARG A 59 12.67 -5.12 -2.32
CA ARG A 59 13.43 -5.95 -3.27
C ARG A 59 14.79 -5.35 -3.56
N ALA A 60 14.85 -4.06 -3.87
CA ALA A 60 16.11 -3.35 -4.10
C ALA A 60 17.06 -3.44 -2.88
N GLY A 61 16.53 -3.28 -1.67
CA GLY A 61 17.34 -3.44 -0.45
C GLY A 61 17.77 -4.89 -0.20
N LEU A 62 16.94 -5.86 -0.54
CA LEU A 62 17.27 -7.29 -0.43
C LEU A 62 18.40 -7.65 -1.40
N GLU A 63 18.32 -7.20 -2.66
CA GLU A 63 19.37 -7.42 -3.66
C GLU A 63 20.69 -6.76 -3.26
N TRP A 64 20.64 -5.53 -2.75
CA TRP A 64 21.82 -4.85 -2.21
C TRP A 64 22.44 -5.63 -1.04
N GLY A 65 21.61 -6.09 -0.09
CA GLY A 65 22.05 -6.84 1.08
C GLY A 65 22.64 -8.20 0.71
N LEU A 66 22.01 -8.88 -0.25
CA LEU A 66 22.48 -10.14 -0.80
C LEU A 66 23.85 -9.97 -1.46
N GLN A 67 24.00 -8.97 -2.33
CA GLN A 67 25.27 -8.68 -2.99
C GLN A 67 26.37 -8.35 -1.97
N LYS A 68 26.04 -7.58 -0.93
CA LYS A 68 26.97 -7.27 0.16
C LYS A 68 27.38 -8.51 0.94
N GLN A 69 26.45 -9.41 1.28
CA GLN A 69 26.76 -10.66 1.98
C GLN A 69 27.61 -11.59 1.11
N ILE A 70 27.28 -11.74 -0.18
CA ILE A 70 28.07 -12.54 -1.11
C ILE A 70 29.49 -11.99 -1.23
N SER A 71 29.63 -10.67 -1.35
CA SER A 71 30.95 -10.01 -1.43
C SER A 71 31.76 -10.13 -0.13
N ALA A 72 31.09 -10.23 1.03
CA ALA A 72 31.73 -10.44 2.32
C ALA A 72 32.16 -11.91 2.55
N GLY A 73 31.59 -12.85 1.78
CA GLY A 73 31.87 -14.27 1.85
C GLY A 73 30.77 -15.08 2.56
N LEU A 74 30.63 -16.35 2.17
CA LEU A 74 29.69 -17.33 2.73
C LEU A 74 30.40 -18.57 3.29
N THR A 75 31.64 -18.43 3.75
CA THR A 75 32.35 -19.54 4.39
C THR A 75 31.79 -19.80 5.78
N THR A 76 31.91 -21.03 6.28
CA THR A 76 31.53 -21.39 7.65
C THR A 76 32.17 -20.41 8.65
N GLY A 77 31.34 -19.73 9.45
CA GLY A 77 31.77 -18.70 10.39
C GLY A 77 31.95 -17.29 9.82
N ALA A 78 31.62 -17.05 8.54
CA ALA A 78 31.59 -15.69 7.99
C ALA A 78 30.55 -14.83 8.73
N ALA A 79 30.97 -13.64 9.14
CA ALA A 79 30.11 -12.72 9.85
C ALA A 79 28.97 -12.22 8.94
N CYS A 80 27.83 -11.93 9.56
CA CYS A 80 26.75 -11.22 8.90
C CYS A 80 27.17 -9.78 8.58
N ILE A 81 26.72 -9.25 7.45
CA ILE A 81 26.83 -7.81 7.18
C ILE A 81 26.13 -6.98 8.25
N GLY A 82 26.70 -5.81 8.57
CA GLY A 82 26.13 -4.87 9.53
C GLY A 82 24.76 -4.36 9.06
N GLY A 83 23.83 -4.21 10.01
CA GLY A 83 22.53 -3.59 9.76
C GLY A 83 22.72 -2.19 9.19
N THR A 84 22.06 -1.90 8.07
CA THR A 84 22.20 -0.62 7.37
C THR A 84 20.83 -0.11 6.97
N THR A 85 20.59 1.18 7.19
CA THR A 85 19.39 1.85 6.68
C THR A 85 19.77 2.93 5.67
N PHE A 86 19.03 3.01 4.58
CA PHE A 86 19.20 4.05 3.57
C PHE A 86 17.86 4.47 2.97
N SER A 87 17.80 5.70 2.46
CA SER A 87 16.68 6.22 1.69
C SER A 87 16.86 5.89 0.21
N LEU A 88 15.75 5.65 -0.50
CA LEU A 88 15.80 5.48 -1.95
C LEU A 88 16.05 6.81 -2.67
N PRO A 89 16.52 6.78 -3.94
CA PRO A 89 16.88 8.00 -4.67
C PRO A 89 15.72 8.99 -4.79
N ALA A 90 15.99 10.26 -4.45
CA ALA A 90 14.98 11.31 -4.35
C ALA A 90 14.25 11.62 -5.67
N SER A 91 14.86 11.30 -6.82
CA SER A 91 14.29 11.52 -8.16
C SER A 91 13.34 10.41 -8.63
N THR A 92 13.02 9.43 -7.79
CA THR A 92 12.18 8.27 -8.14
C THR A 92 10.85 8.29 -7.39
N THR A 93 9.90 7.48 -7.86
CA THR A 93 8.59 7.27 -7.19
C THR A 93 8.70 6.55 -5.84
N LEU A 94 9.89 6.04 -5.48
CA LEU A 94 10.17 5.35 -4.23
C LEU A 94 10.86 6.26 -3.20
N SER A 95 11.07 7.54 -3.49
CA SER A 95 11.73 8.50 -2.58
C SER A 95 11.06 8.64 -1.22
N ALA A 96 9.77 8.32 -1.13
CA ALA A 96 9.02 8.28 0.12
C ALA A 96 9.39 7.09 1.04
N PHE A 97 10.14 6.09 0.55
CA PHE A 97 10.48 4.89 1.29
C PHE A 97 11.94 4.89 1.75
N SER A 98 12.14 4.45 2.99
CA SER A 98 13.45 4.07 3.52
C SER A 98 13.50 2.56 3.68
N VAL A 99 14.69 1.98 3.53
CA VAL A 99 14.89 0.54 3.65
C VAL A 99 15.94 0.25 4.70
N THR A 100 15.58 -0.59 5.66
CA THR A 100 16.48 -1.15 6.66
C THR A 100 16.81 -2.59 6.28
N VAL A 101 18.09 -2.86 6.05
CA VAL A 101 18.62 -4.19 5.74
C VAL A 101 19.32 -4.73 6.98
N GLN A 102 19.00 -5.96 7.35
CA GLN A 102 19.54 -6.67 8.50
C GLN A 102 19.97 -8.06 8.08
N CYS A 103 21.00 -8.59 8.73
CA CYS A 103 21.48 -9.95 8.54
C CYS A 103 21.47 -10.69 9.87
N SER A 104 21.01 -11.93 9.87
CA SER A 104 21.12 -12.85 11.00
C SER A 104 21.71 -14.19 10.54
N THR A 105 22.67 -14.72 11.29
CA THR A 105 23.26 -16.04 11.05
C THR A 105 22.59 -17.10 11.92
N ALA A 106 22.37 -18.28 11.37
CA ALA A 106 21.99 -19.47 12.12
C ALA A 106 22.92 -20.63 11.78
N THR A 107 23.23 -21.46 12.78
CA THR A 107 24.02 -22.69 12.61
C THR A 107 23.11 -23.90 12.81
N GLY A 108 22.98 -24.71 11.76
CA GLY A 108 22.23 -25.96 11.77
C GLY A 108 23.08 -27.19 12.14
N PRO A 109 22.49 -28.39 12.07
CA PRO A 109 23.19 -29.64 12.31
C PRO A 109 24.34 -29.83 11.30
N GLY A 110 25.45 -30.42 11.74
CA GLY A 110 26.57 -30.73 10.84
C GLY A 110 27.35 -29.52 10.34
N THR A 111 27.44 -28.43 11.12
CA THR A 111 28.18 -27.19 10.80
C THR A 111 27.64 -26.38 9.60
N LEU A 112 26.43 -26.68 9.14
CA LEU A 112 25.74 -25.88 8.12
C LEU A 112 25.46 -24.48 8.67
N THR A 113 25.97 -23.45 7.99
CA THR A 113 25.74 -22.06 8.35
C THR A 113 24.77 -21.46 7.35
N SER A 114 23.73 -20.78 7.84
CA SER A 114 22.80 -20.02 7.03
C SER A 114 22.81 -18.54 7.40
N TRP A 115 22.71 -17.69 6.38
CA TRP A 115 22.60 -16.24 6.51
C TRP A 115 21.22 -15.82 6.00
N THR A 116 20.42 -15.25 6.89
CA THR A 116 19.12 -14.68 6.55
C THR A 116 19.27 -13.18 6.40
N ILE A 117 19.10 -12.69 5.18
CA ILE A 117 19.03 -11.26 4.88
C ILE A 117 17.58 -10.85 4.91
N THR A 118 17.27 -9.85 5.73
CA THR A 118 15.96 -9.21 5.81
C THR A 118 16.07 -7.79 5.29
N ALA A 119 15.22 -7.41 4.34
CA ALA A 119 15.03 -6.03 3.93
C ALA A 119 13.63 -5.56 4.31
N THR A 120 13.53 -4.48 5.08
CA THR A 120 12.26 -3.87 5.49
C THR A 120 12.17 -2.46 4.94
N ALA A 121 11.25 -2.24 4.00
CA ALA A 121 10.91 -0.93 3.47
C ALA A 121 9.74 -0.31 4.25
N CYS A 122 9.84 0.96 4.62
CA CYS A 122 8.75 1.70 5.25
C CYS A 122 8.70 3.16 4.79
N ASN A 123 7.50 3.76 4.74
CA ASN A 123 7.31 5.16 4.30
C ASN A 123 7.47 6.18 5.44
N GLN A 124 7.39 5.74 6.69
CA GLN A 124 7.57 6.58 7.87
C GLN A 124 8.67 5.98 8.76
N PRO A 125 9.95 6.20 8.43
CA PRO A 125 11.05 5.67 9.22
C PRO A 125 11.05 6.24 10.65
N ALA A 126 11.37 5.41 11.63
CA ALA A 126 11.62 5.84 12.99
C ALA A 126 12.87 6.76 13.06
N SER A 127 12.96 7.52 14.15
CA SER A 127 14.08 8.43 14.41
C SER A 127 15.33 7.71 14.93
N VAL A 128 15.17 6.47 15.39
CA VAL A 128 16.25 5.62 15.92
C VAL A 128 16.41 4.37 15.06
N GLU A 129 17.63 3.85 14.96
CA GLU A 129 17.91 2.61 14.24
C GLU A 129 17.48 1.38 15.08
N PRO A 130 16.96 0.31 14.43
CA PRO A 130 16.62 0.21 13.02
C PRO A 130 15.40 1.08 12.66
N ARG A 131 15.49 1.91 11.62
CA ARG A 131 14.43 2.90 11.33
C ARG A 131 13.16 2.26 10.77
N CYS A 132 13.25 1.08 10.16
CA CYS A 132 12.10 0.26 9.78
C CYS A 132 12.19 -1.11 10.48
N PRO A 133 11.10 -1.63 11.08
CA PRO A 133 9.77 -1.05 11.16
C PRO A 133 9.64 0.09 12.19
N ASN A 134 8.74 1.04 11.94
CA ASN A 134 8.36 2.06 12.92
C ASN A 134 7.19 1.55 13.76
N ALA A 135 7.32 1.62 15.09
CA ALA A 135 6.31 1.13 16.04
C ALA A 135 5.10 2.07 16.24
N GLY A 136 5.04 3.18 15.50
CA GLY A 136 3.92 4.13 15.55
C GLY A 136 2.61 3.55 15.00
N ASN A 137 1.48 4.01 15.52
CA ASN A 137 0.15 3.66 15.04
C ASN A 137 -0.40 4.76 14.11
N ASN A 138 0.09 4.78 12.87
CA ASN A 138 -0.37 5.71 11.84
C ASN A 138 -1.16 4.95 10.76
N ALA A 139 -2.34 5.46 10.41
CA ALA A 139 -3.18 4.88 9.36
C ALA A 139 -2.51 4.90 7.98
N ASP A 140 -1.61 5.87 7.74
CA ASP A 140 -0.86 6.00 6.49
C ASP A 140 0.47 5.21 6.47
N TYR A 141 0.70 4.33 7.45
CA TYR A 141 1.93 3.55 7.52
C TYR A 141 1.92 2.37 6.55
N PHE A 142 2.82 2.40 5.58
CA PHE A 142 3.05 1.30 4.63
C PHE A 142 4.40 0.66 4.88
N GLN A 143 4.39 -0.67 5.01
CA GLN A 143 5.60 -1.46 5.21
C GLN A 143 5.58 -2.72 4.35
N ARG A 144 6.76 -3.08 3.85
CA ARG A 144 7.01 -4.40 3.26
C ARG A 144 8.30 -4.99 3.78
N ARG A 145 8.27 -6.27 4.15
CA ARG A 145 9.43 -7.03 4.62
C ARG A 145 9.65 -8.23 3.71
N LEU A 146 10.82 -8.30 3.11
CA LEU A 146 11.27 -9.43 2.31
C LEU A 146 12.48 -10.08 2.97
N GLN A 147 12.61 -11.39 2.79
CA GLN A 147 13.71 -12.15 3.37
C GLN A 147 14.25 -13.13 2.33
N ALA A 148 15.57 -13.31 2.34
CA ALA A 148 16.27 -14.32 1.57
C ALA A 148 17.20 -15.08 2.51
N VAL A 149 17.34 -16.38 2.29
CA VAL A 149 18.24 -17.24 3.07
C VAL A 149 19.29 -17.80 2.13
N LEU A 150 20.54 -17.66 2.55
CA LEU A 150 21.70 -18.28 1.94
C LEU A 150 22.16 -19.41 2.85
N SER A 151 22.45 -20.58 2.30
CA SER A 151 23.01 -21.72 3.03
C SER A 151 24.25 -22.23 2.32
N GLN A 152 25.28 -22.55 3.10
CA GLN A 152 26.47 -23.27 2.65
C GLN A 152 26.38 -24.73 3.08
#